data_AF-A0A0X3PKT6-F1
#
_entry.id   AF-A0A0X3PKT6-F1
#
_cell.length_a   1.000
_cell.length_b   1.000
_cell.length_c   1.000
_cell.angle_alpha   90.00
_cell.angle_beta   90.00
_cell.angle_gamma   90.00
#
_symmetry.space_group_name_H-M   'P 1'
#
loop_
_entity.id
_entity.type
_entity.pdbx_description
1 polymer ?
#
loop_
_entity_poly.entity_id
_entity_poly.type
_entity_poly.pdbx_seq_one_letter_code
_entity_poly.pdbx_strand_id
1 'polypeptide(L)'
;AFLSKKAPSQETVRYRQKTDAISDYKRKTFAESKCSVCMENTARHLIISVGQRVFLSIPEHASLTPGHCFIAPHEHIGAMTRVDEVAADEANAYKQKLCKLASRSLGLSHGSYVFLEVAAYPNAYKHHVRIECIPVDRDALEELPLYFKKALHELGSEWDQNKRVIQLRRPGFGARDSVPDNFGYFSVEFGHRGEGFVKVIEDWSSFPLYFGREVIGGFLDKSSELWRNPKREPLESLRRKIVHFEELWEPFESGLTLDLPPTETPDEGEPEGPVLPPSMCL
;
A
#
# COMPACT_ATOMS: atom_id res chain seq x y z
N ALA A 1 -44.62 31.64 0.36
CA ALA A 1 -43.87 31.94 1.60
C ALA A 1 -42.50 31.25 1.52
N PHE A 2 -41.42 32.02 1.35
CA PHE A 2 -40.07 31.48 1.40
C PHE A 2 -39.71 31.21 2.87
N LEU A 3 -39.54 29.94 3.25
CA LEU A 3 -39.09 29.56 4.59
C LEU A 3 -37.63 29.98 4.76
N SER A 4 -37.39 31.09 5.46
CA SER A 4 -36.07 31.50 5.90
C SER A 4 -35.53 30.49 6.92
N LYS A 5 -34.60 29.63 6.49
CA LYS A 5 -33.87 28.74 7.41
C LYS A 5 -32.99 29.62 8.31
N LYS A 6 -33.37 29.79 9.58
CA LYS A 6 -32.52 30.43 10.60
C LYS A 6 -31.16 29.74 10.64
N ALA A 7 -30.08 30.52 10.58
CA ALA A 7 -28.73 30.01 10.72
C ALA A 7 -28.57 29.32 12.10
N PRO A 8 -27.94 28.13 12.16
CA PRO A 8 -27.75 27.41 13.42
C PRO A 8 -26.87 28.21 14.39
N SER A 9 -27.14 28.12 15.70
CA SER A 9 -26.33 28.77 16.72
C SER A 9 -24.89 28.24 16.71
N GLN A 10 -23.92 29.07 17.08
CA GLN A 10 -22.50 28.68 17.16
C GLN A 10 -22.28 27.45 18.06
N GLU A 11 -23.05 27.34 19.13
CA GLU A 11 -23.03 26.19 20.05
C GLU A 11 -23.54 24.90 19.39
N THR A 12 -24.61 24.98 18.58
CA THR A 12 -25.10 23.84 17.80
C THR A 12 -24.07 23.38 16.76
N VAL A 13 -23.37 24.33 16.13
CA VAL A 13 -22.31 24.02 15.15
C VAL A 13 -21.12 23.33 15.82
N ARG A 14 -20.66 23.83 16.98
CA ARG A 14 -19.57 23.21 17.76
C ARG A 14 -19.94 21.81 18.25
N TYR A 15 -21.16 21.63 18.74
CA TYR A 15 -21.64 20.32 19.19
C TYR A 15 -21.63 19.31 18.05
N ARG A 16 -22.13 19.69 16.86
CA ARG A 16 -22.10 18.84 15.66
C ARG A 16 -20.69 18.48 15.22
N GLN A 17 -19.78 19.45 15.16
CA GLN A 17 -18.38 19.21 14.84
C GLN A 17 -17.73 18.21 15.81
N LYS A 18 -18.03 18.34 17.11
CA LYS A 18 -17.54 17.39 18.13
C LYS A 18 -18.12 15.99 17.91
N THR A 19 -19.42 15.86 17.65
CA THR A 19 -20.03 14.54 17.41
C THR A 19 -19.54 13.88 16.13
N ASP A 20 -19.34 14.66 15.07
CA ASP A 20 -18.82 14.19 13.79
C ASP A 20 -17.38 13.70 13.95
N ALA A 21 -16.53 14.48 14.61
CA ALA A 21 -15.14 14.09 14.92
C ALA A 21 -15.07 12.80 15.75
N ILE A 22 -15.94 12.63 16.76
CA ILE A 22 -16.01 11.40 17.57
C ILE A 22 -16.46 10.21 16.71
N SER A 23 -17.46 10.40 15.84
CA SER A 23 -17.94 9.35 14.94
C SER A 23 -16.85 8.93 13.95
N ASP A 24 -16.16 9.88 13.34
CA ASP A 24 -15.09 9.61 12.37
C ASP A 24 -13.91 8.92 13.02
N TYR A 25 -13.49 9.35 14.21
CA TYR A 25 -12.47 8.66 15.00
C TYR A 25 -12.85 7.20 15.26
N LYS A 26 -14.08 6.95 15.76
CA LYS A 26 -14.57 5.58 16.01
C LYS A 26 -14.58 4.72 14.75
N ARG A 27 -14.98 5.29 13.60
CA ARG A 27 -15.00 4.58 12.31
C ARG A 27 -13.58 4.22 11.86
N LYS A 28 -12.64 5.17 11.98
CA LYS A 28 -11.23 4.97 11.64
C LYS A 28 -10.61 3.87 12.50
N THR A 29 -10.68 3.99 13.83
CA THR A 29 -10.11 3.00 14.76
C THR A 29 -10.69 1.61 14.56
N PHE A 30 -12.01 1.51 14.32
CA PHE A 30 -12.64 0.23 14.04
C PHE A 30 -12.13 -0.39 12.73
N ALA A 31 -11.99 0.40 11.68
CA ALA A 31 -11.49 -0.09 10.40
C ALA A 31 -10.01 -0.52 10.48
N GLU A 32 -9.18 0.21 11.21
CA GLU A 32 -7.80 -0.17 11.54
C GLU A 32 -7.73 -1.51 12.28
N SER A 33 -8.54 -1.68 13.33
CA SER A 33 -8.56 -2.92 14.14
C SER A 33 -8.94 -4.18 13.37
N LYS A 34 -9.63 -4.03 12.22
CA LYS A 34 -10.07 -5.15 11.36
C LYS A 34 -9.29 -5.27 10.06
N CYS A 35 -8.33 -4.38 9.83
CA CYS A 35 -7.60 -4.33 8.57
C CYS A 35 -6.60 -5.47 8.47
N SER A 36 -6.72 -6.31 7.43
CA SER A 36 -5.78 -7.41 7.19
C SER A 36 -4.42 -6.97 6.63
N VAL A 37 -4.26 -5.69 6.28
CA VAL A 37 -3.02 -5.12 5.73
C VAL A 37 -2.22 -4.39 6.81
N CYS A 38 -2.85 -3.90 7.87
CA CYS A 38 -2.13 -3.28 8.98
C CYS A 38 -1.10 -4.26 9.57
N MET A 39 0.11 -3.77 9.86
CA MET A 39 1.19 -4.59 10.39
C MET A 39 0.78 -5.34 11.66
N GLU A 40 0.06 -4.67 12.57
CA GLU A 40 -0.43 -5.25 13.84
C GLU A 40 -1.35 -6.46 13.66
N ASN A 41 -2.10 -6.50 12.55
CA ASN A 41 -3.03 -7.58 12.21
C ASN A 41 -2.45 -8.57 11.20
N THR A 42 -1.28 -8.26 10.64
CA THR A 42 -0.55 -9.15 9.74
C THR A 42 0.15 -10.21 10.57
N ALA A 43 0.01 -11.49 10.20
CA ALA A 43 0.66 -12.55 10.95
C ALA A 43 2.19 -12.36 10.95
N ARG A 44 2.82 -12.36 12.14
CA ARG A 44 4.24 -12.00 12.30
C ARG A 44 5.20 -12.79 11.40
N HIS A 45 4.91 -14.07 11.18
CA HIS A 45 5.73 -14.94 10.32
C HIS A 45 5.67 -14.57 8.83
N LEU A 46 4.74 -13.71 8.41
CA LEU A 46 4.68 -13.21 7.04
C LEU A 46 5.49 -11.93 6.84
N ILE A 47 5.92 -11.27 7.91
CA ILE A 47 6.68 -10.02 7.86
C ILE A 47 8.15 -10.38 7.70
N ILE A 48 8.77 -9.88 6.64
CA ILE A 48 10.17 -10.18 6.29
C ILE A 48 11.10 -9.06 6.73
N SER A 49 10.67 -7.82 6.56
CA SER A 49 11.51 -6.67 6.86
C SER A 49 10.65 -5.49 7.25
N VAL A 50 11.11 -4.73 8.24
CA VAL A 50 10.39 -3.60 8.82
C VAL A 50 11.26 -2.35 8.67
N GLY A 51 10.77 -1.39 7.90
CA GLY A 51 11.34 -0.05 7.80
C GLY A 51 10.70 0.92 8.79
N GLN A 52 11.08 2.19 8.68
CA GLN A 52 10.58 3.27 9.51
C GLN A 52 9.11 3.59 9.25
N ARG A 53 8.67 3.60 7.99
CA ARG A 53 7.32 3.98 7.54
C ARG A 53 6.62 2.89 6.74
N VAL A 54 7.35 1.94 6.17
CA VAL A 54 6.81 0.81 5.39
C VAL A 54 7.42 -0.51 5.83
N PHE A 55 6.76 -1.62 5.52
CA PHE A 55 7.27 -2.97 5.78
C PHE A 55 7.02 -3.89 4.58
N LEU A 56 7.83 -4.94 4.51
CA LEU A 56 7.79 -6.00 3.50
C LEU A 56 7.15 -7.25 4.10
N SER A 57 6.21 -7.85 3.38
CA SER A 57 5.55 -9.08 3.81
C SER A 57 5.27 -10.05 2.66
N ILE A 58 4.98 -11.31 2.97
CA ILE A 58 4.68 -12.36 1.99
C ILE A 58 3.17 -12.68 1.99
N PRO A 59 2.56 -12.96 0.82
CA PRO A 59 1.20 -13.45 0.75
C PRO A 59 1.03 -14.81 1.43
N GLU A 60 -0.01 -14.89 2.25
CA GLU A 60 -0.49 -16.13 2.87
C GLU A 60 -1.12 -17.13 1.86
N HIS A 61 -1.50 -16.61 0.70
CA HIS A 61 -2.13 -17.38 -0.38
C HIS A 61 -1.09 -17.76 -1.44
N ALA A 62 -1.47 -18.71 -2.30
CA ALA A 62 -0.65 -19.17 -3.40
C ALA A 62 -0.13 -18.00 -4.24
N SER A 63 1.19 -17.94 -4.41
CA SER A 63 1.85 -16.90 -5.19
C SER A 63 1.75 -17.15 -6.69
N LEU A 64 1.67 -16.08 -7.49
CA LEU A 64 1.72 -16.17 -8.94
C LEU A 64 3.09 -16.64 -9.44
N THR A 65 4.15 -16.13 -8.80
CA THR A 65 5.55 -16.51 -9.03
C THR A 65 6.31 -16.60 -7.70
N PRO A 66 7.37 -17.44 -7.60
CA PRO A 66 8.25 -17.46 -6.43
C PRO A 66 8.88 -16.07 -6.20
N GLY A 67 8.86 -15.59 -4.96
CA GLY A 67 9.31 -14.22 -4.62
C GLY A 67 8.21 -13.15 -4.60
N HIS A 68 6.96 -13.52 -4.89
CA HIS A 68 5.82 -12.61 -4.71
C HIS A 68 5.72 -12.12 -3.25
N CYS A 69 5.67 -10.80 -3.07
CA CYS A 69 5.60 -10.11 -1.77
C CYS A 69 4.75 -8.82 -1.85
N PHE A 70 4.55 -8.18 -0.70
CA PHE A 70 3.84 -6.91 -0.54
C PHE A 70 4.70 -5.88 0.18
N ILE A 71 4.66 -4.64 -0.31
CA ILE A 71 5.12 -3.46 0.44
C ILE A 71 3.88 -2.72 0.93
N ALA A 72 3.79 -2.42 2.22
CA ALA A 72 2.68 -1.67 2.79
C ALA A 72 3.18 -0.59 3.76
N PRO A 73 2.53 0.59 3.82
CA PRO A 73 2.83 1.58 4.85
C PRO A 73 2.37 1.10 6.23
N HIS A 74 3.00 1.62 7.29
CA HIS A 74 2.53 1.43 8.66
C HIS A 74 1.22 2.19 8.90
N GLU A 75 1.10 3.39 8.34
CA GLU A 75 -0.11 4.20 8.42
C GLU A 75 -1.23 3.58 7.60
N HIS A 76 -2.41 3.39 8.22
CA HIS A 76 -3.60 2.94 7.50
C HIS A 76 -4.10 4.05 6.58
N ILE A 77 -3.71 3.93 5.31
CA ILE A 77 -4.00 4.93 4.28
C ILE A 77 -4.42 4.26 2.97
N GLY A 78 -5.38 4.86 2.26
CA GLY A 78 -6.04 4.22 1.12
C GLY A 78 -5.29 4.29 -0.22
N ALA A 79 -4.20 5.06 -0.32
CA ALA A 79 -3.44 5.23 -1.56
C ALA A 79 -1.99 5.67 -1.28
N MET A 80 -1.04 5.22 -2.10
CA MET A 80 0.34 5.69 -2.02
C MET A 80 0.50 7.14 -2.50
N THR A 81 -0.49 7.75 -3.16
CA THR A 81 -0.45 9.19 -3.43
C THR A 81 -0.47 10.04 -2.16
N ARG A 82 -1.08 9.51 -1.09
CA ARG A 82 -1.39 10.25 0.14
C ARG A 82 -0.39 10.07 1.27
N VAL A 83 0.55 9.12 1.17
CA VAL A 83 1.58 8.91 2.20
C VAL A 83 2.50 10.14 2.29
N ASP A 84 3.33 10.25 3.32
CA ASP A 84 4.37 11.29 3.34
C ASP A 84 5.57 10.94 2.42
N GLU A 85 6.47 11.90 2.24
CA GLU A 85 7.65 11.72 1.37
C GLU A 85 8.58 10.63 1.88
N VAL A 86 8.74 10.51 3.20
CA VAL A 86 9.59 9.49 3.83
C VAL A 86 9.08 8.09 3.50
N ALA A 87 7.78 7.84 3.64
CA ALA A 87 7.17 6.57 3.27
C ALA A 87 7.28 6.28 1.77
N ALA A 88 7.15 7.29 0.91
CA ALA A 88 7.27 7.12 -0.53
C ALA A 88 8.71 6.77 -0.95
N ASP A 89 9.71 7.46 -0.40
CA ASP A 89 11.13 7.20 -0.65
C ASP A 89 11.54 5.83 -0.12
N GLU A 90 11.07 5.46 1.07
CA GLU A 90 11.34 4.15 1.64
C GLU A 90 10.70 3.02 0.82
N ALA A 91 9.45 3.18 0.38
CA ALA A 91 8.82 2.22 -0.52
C ALA A 91 9.62 2.06 -1.83
N ASN A 92 10.12 3.15 -2.40
CA ASN A 92 11.00 3.08 -3.57
C ASN A 92 12.32 2.36 -3.27
N ALA A 93 12.93 2.59 -2.09
CA ALA A 93 14.14 1.87 -1.68
C ALA A 93 13.91 0.35 -1.59
N TYR A 94 12.76 -0.08 -1.06
CA TYR A 94 12.34 -1.49 -1.08
C TYR A 94 12.19 -2.02 -2.50
N LYS A 95 11.50 -1.30 -3.40
CA LYS A 95 11.36 -1.69 -4.81
C LYS A 95 12.73 -1.89 -5.48
N GLN A 96 13.67 -0.98 -5.26
CA GLN A 96 15.02 -1.09 -5.83
C GLN A 96 15.79 -2.30 -5.29
N LYS A 97 15.64 -2.62 -4.00
CA LYS A 97 16.24 -3.83 -3.40
C LYS A 97 15.61 -5.10 -3.94
N LEU A 98 14.28 -5.16 -4.08
CA LEU A 98 13.59 -6.29 -4.72
C LEU A 98 14.07 -6.51 -6.16
N CYS A 99 14.25 -5.46 -6.95
CA CYS A 99 14.81 -5.57 -8.30
C CYS A 99 16.24 -6.14 -8.31
N LYS A 100 17.07 -5.79 -7.32
CA LYS A 100 18.42 -6.38 -7.16
C LYS A 100 18.34 -7.85 -6.72
N LEU A 101 17.39 -8.20 -5.86
CA LEU A 101 17.14 -9.58 -5.44
C LEU A 101 16.71 -10.45 -6.62
N ALA A 102 15.79 -9.97 -7.47
CA ALA A 102 15.35 -10.72 -8.65
C ALA A 102 16.48 -10.99 -9.64
N SER A 103 17.29 -9.97 -9.92
CA SER A 103 18.39 -10.09 -10.88
C SER A 103 19.57 -10.93 -10.39
N ARG A 104 19.70 -11.16 -9.08
CA ARG A 104 20.86 -11.85 -8.48
C ARG A 104 20.54 -13.23 -7.91
N SER A 105 19.36 -13.40 -7.31
CA SER A 105 19.16 -14.49 -6.35
C SER A 105 17.87 -15.29 -6.58
N LEU A 106 16.94 -14.83 -7.44
CA LEU A 106 15.72 -15.59 -7.76
C LEU A 106 15.87 -16.57 -8.94
N GLY A 107 17.09 -16.74 -9.47
CA GLY A 107 17.32 -17.61 -10.62
C GLY A 107 16.63 -17.14 -11.92
N LEU A 108 16.17 -15.88 -11.95
CA LEU A 108 15.59 -15.25 -13.12
C LEU A 108 16.72 -14.61 -13.92
N SER A 109 16.98 -15.09 -15.14
CA SER A 109 18.02 -14.58 -16.04
C SER A 109 17.88 -13.07 -16.28
N HIS A 110 18.51 -12.27 -15.44
CA HIS A 110 18.34 -10.81 -15.39
C HIS A 110 16.89 -10.34 -15.15
N GLY A 111 16.14 -11.08 -14.34
CA GLY A 111 14.75 -10.73 -13.99
C GLY A 111 14.63 -9.48 -13.11
N SER A 112 13.39 -9.01 -12.97
CA SER A 112 13.04 -7.88 -12.12
C SER A 112 11.63 -8.04 -11.54
N TYR A 113 11.09 -6.99 -10.94
CA TYR A 113 9.74 -6.99 -10.35
C TYR A 113 8.77 -6.13 -11.15
N VAL A 114 7.52 -6.56 -11.20
CA VAL A 114 6.38 -5.72 -11.56
C VAL A 114 5.67 -5.31 -10.27
N PHE A 115 5.46 -4.01 -10.10
CA PHE A 115 4.81 -3.45 -8.92
C PHE A 115 3.41 -3.00 -9.30
N LEU A 116 2.40 -3.52 -8.61
CA LEU A 116 1.00 -3.22 -8.84
C LEU A 116 0.41 -2.49 -7.64
N GLU A 117 -0.37 -1.47 -7.91
CA GLU A 117 -1.11 -0.75 -6.87
C GLU A 117 -2.56 -0.56 -7.31
N VAL A 118 -3.49 -0.93 -6.43
CA VAL A 118 -4.93 -0.72 -6.60
C VAL A 118 -5.41 0.18 -5.47
N ALA A 119 -5.56 1.47 -5.76
CA ALA A 119 -6.05 2.46 -4.81
C ALA A 119 -7.55 2.71 -5.07
N ALA A 120 -8.41 1.80 -4.60
CA ALA A 120 -9.84 1.83 -4.92
C ALA A 120 -10.58 3.04 -4.35
N TYR A 121 -10.45 3.24 -3.04
CA TYR A 121 -11.15 4.31 -2.33
C TYR A 121 -10.16 5.04 -1.40
N PRO A 122 -9.37 5.99 -1.93
CA PRO A 122 -8.30 6.66 -1.17
C PRO A 122 -8.76 7.37 0.10
N ASN A 123 -10.03 7.80 0.14
CA ASN A 123 -10.64 8.51 1.26
C ASN A 123 -11.40 7.60 2.24
N ALA A 124 -11.53 6.31 1.96
CA ALA A 124 -12.33 5.42 2.78
C ALA A 124 -11.49 4.77 3.88
N TYR A 125 -11.96 4.87 5.14
CA TYR A 125 -11.27 4.28 6.31
C TYR A 125 -11.08 2.76 6.23
N LYS A 126 -11.82 2.06 5.36
CA LYS A 126 -11.74 0.60 5.22
C LYS A 126 -10.58 0.14 4.33
N HIS A 127 -10.00 1.05 3.54
CA HIS A 127 -9.00 0.71 2.55
C HIS A 127 -7.61 1.06 3.06
N HIS A 128 -6.75 0.06 3.03
CA HIS A 128 -5.33 0.20 3.31
C HIS A 128 -4.58 -0.26 2.06
N VAL A 129 -3.83 0.66 1.46
CA VAL A 129 -3.04 0.43 0.27
C VAL A 129 -1.89 -0.53 0.55
N ARG A 130 -1.54 -1.32 -0.46
CA ARG A 130 -0.30 -2.08 -0.52
C ARG A 130 0.14 -2.16 -1.97
N ILE A 131 1.44 -2.28 -2.17
CA ILE A 131 2.07 -2.50 -3.46
C ILE A 131 2.33 -4.00 -3.59
N GLU A 132 1.67 -4.64 -4.55
CA GLU A 132 1.85 -6.05 -4.88
C GLU A 132 3.07 -6.20 -5.80
N CYS A 133 4.07 -6.97 -5.36
CA CYS A 133 5.38 -7.06 -5.98
C CYS A 133 5.55 -8.46 -6.57
N ILE A 134 5.49 -8.58 -7.89
CA ILE A 134 5.53 -9.87 -8.58
C ILE A 134 6.81 -9.97 -9.42
N PRO A 135 7.73 -10.89 -9.12
CA PRO A 135 8.93 -11.06 -9.90
C PRO A 135 8.63 -11.74 -11.23
N VAL A 136 9.33 -11.30 -12.28
CA VAL A 136 9.25 -11.77 -13.66
C VAL A 136 10.65 -11.83 -14.28
N ASP A 137 10.84 -12.69 -15.27
CA ASP A 137 12.08 -12.75 -16.02
C ASP A 137 12.25 -11.53 -16.96
N ARG A 138 13.40 -11.47 -17.63
CA ARG A 138 13.73 -10.35 -18.53
C ARG A 138 12.78 -10.29 -19.73
N ASP A 139 12.42 -11.43 -20.31
CA ASP A 139 11.59 -11.49 -21.51
C ASP A 139 10.18 -10.97 -21.20
N ALA A 140 9.61 -11.38 -20.06
CA ALA A 140 8.37 -10.84 -19.55
C ALA A 140 8.46 -9.34 -19.26
N LEU A 141 9.56 -8.86 -18.70
CA LEU A 141 9.74 -7.44 -18.39
C LEU A 141 9.73 -6.56 -19.65
N GLU A 142 10.22 -7.06 -20.79
CA GLU A 142 10.25 -6.36 -22.07
C GLU A 142 8.87 -6.34 -22.76
N GLU A 143 8.08 -7.41 -22.61
CA GLU A 143 6.78 -7.53 -23.29
C GLU A 143 5.59 -7.01 -22.47
N LEU A 144 5.59 -7.20 -21.14
CA LEU A 144 4.48 -6.83 -20.26
C LEU A 144 4.00 -5.37 -20.42
N PRO A 145 4.86 -4.35 -20.65
CA PRO A 145 4.39 -2.99 -20.90
C PRO A 145 3.38 -2.90 -22.05
N LEU A 146 3.55 -3.67 -23.13
CA LEU A 146 2.61 -3.71 -24.26
C LEU A 146 1.27 -4.33 -23.86
N TYR A 147 1.32 -5.46 -23.13
CA TYR A 147 0.12 -6.16 -22.65
C TYR A 147 -0.68 -5.29 -21.68
N PHE A 148 -0.01 -4.66 -20.72
CA PHE A 148 -0.65 -3.73 -19.78
C PHE A 148 -1.24 -2.52 -20.49
N LYS A 149 -0.52 -1.92 -21.44
CA LYS A 149 -1.03 -0.80 -22.20
C LYS A 149 -2.32 -1.16 -22.94
N LYS A 150 -2.34 -2.32 -23.62
CA LYS A 150 -3.53 -2.83 -24.30
C LYS A 150 -4.68 -3.09 -23.32
N ALA A 151 -4.43 -3.86 -22.26
CA ALA A 151 -5.44 -4.20 -21.25
C ALA A 151 -6.02 -2.94 -20.57
N LEU A 152 -5.20 -1.91 -20.30
CA LEU A 152 -5.66 -0.65 -19.73
C LEU A 152 -6.50 0.18 -20.70
N HIS A 153 -6.25 0.09 -22.01
CA HIS A 153 -7.09 0.74 -23.02
C HIS A 153 -8.46 0.04 -23.16
N GLU A 154 -8.49 -1.28 -22.99
CA GLU A 154 -9.71 -2.09 -23.01
C GLU A 154 -10.49 -2.02 -21.69
N LEU A 155 -9.84 -1.58 -20.61
CA LEU A 155 -10.45 -1.41 -19.30
C LEU A 155 -11.38 -0.19 -19.24
N GLY A 156 -12.51 -0.36 -18.55
CA GLY A 156 -13.47 0.72 -18.29
C GLY A 156 -14.68 0.67 -19.21
N SER A 157 -15.67 1.49 -18.91
CA SER A 157 -16.89 1.58 -19.72
C SER A 157 -16.66 2.43 -20.97
N GLU A 158 -17.45 2.20 -22.02
CA GLU A 158 -17.51 3.12 -23.15
C GLU A 158 -17.93 4.54 -22.73
N TRP A 159 -18.55 4.67 -21.54
CA TRP A 159 -19.07 5.90 -20.97
C TRP A 159 -18.12 6.59 -19.98
N ASP A 160 -16.96 6.01 -19.68
CA ASP A 160 -15.99 6.63 -18.76
C ASP A 160 -15.52 7.98 -19.30
N GLN A 161 -15.51 9.01 -18.46
CA GLN A 161 -15.07 10.34 -18.87
C GLN A 161 -13.56 10.37 -19.09
N ASN A 162 -12.81 9.64 -18.25
CA ASN A 162 -11.37 9.52 -18.35
C ASN A 162 -10.91 8.13 -18.81
N LYS A 163 -10.72 7.96 -20.12
CA LYS A 163 -10.11 6.76 -20.70
C LYS A 163 -8.58 6.83 -20.81
N ARG A 164 -7.95 7.90 -20.30
CA ARG A 164 -6.52 8.15 -20.54
C ARG A 164 -5.67 7.20 -19.71
N VAL A 165 -4.80 6.49 -20.41
CA VAL A 165 -3.66 5.79 -19.80
C VAL A 165 -2.51 6.78 -19.73
N ILE A 166 -2.04 7.08 -18.52
CA ILE A 166 -0.97 8.05 -18.26
C ILE A 166 0.32 7.28 -18.04
N GLN A 167 1.38 7.67 -18.74
CA GLN A 167 2.71 7.14 -18.47
C GLN A 167 3.28 7.79 -17.19
N LEU A 168 3.85 6.97 -16.32
CA LEU A 168 4.43 7.45 -15.07
C LEU A 168 5.63 8.36 -15.35
N ARG A 169 5.68 9.49 -14.64
CA ARG A 169 6.68 10.54 -14.85
C ARG A 169 7.96 10.31 -14.06
N ARG A 170 7.82 9.78 -12.85
CA ARG A 170 8.91 9.60 -11.89
C ARG A 170 9.05 8.12 -11.53
N PRO A 171 10.15 7.47 -11.93
CA PRO A 171 10.44 6.09 -11.58
C PRO A 171 10.34 5.81 -10.08
N GLY A 172 9.59 4.77 -9.70
CA GLY A 172 9.54 4.26 -8.32
C GLY A 172 8.47 4.89 -7.42
N PHE A 173 7.90 6.04 -7.81
CA PHE A 173 6.93 6.79 -7.01
C PHE A 173 5.46 6.50 -7.40
N GLY A 174 5.23 5.57 -8.33
CA GLY A 174 3.89 5.21 -8.77
C GLY A 174 3.06 6.43 -9.19
N ALA A 175 1.83 6.51 -8.70
CA ALA A 175 0.85 7.50 -9.15
C ALA A 175 1.02 8.92 -8.57
N ARG A 176 1.93 9.17 -7.60
CA ARG A 176 2.05 10.44 -6.84
C ARG A 176 2.09 11.71 -7.71
N ASP A 177 2.84 11.68 -8.80
CA ASP A 177 3.01 12.85 -9.69
C ASP A 177 1.97 12.92 -10.83
N SER A 178 1.10 11.92 -10.93
CA SER A 178 0.22 11.70 -12.08
C SER A 178 -1.27 11.70 -11.73
N VAL A 179 -1.63 11.38 -10.49
CA VAL A 179 -3.02 11.28 -10.03
C VAL A 179 -3.21 12.08 -8.74
N PRO A 180 -4.23 12.94 -8.64
CA PRO A 180 -4.53 13.64 -7.40
C PRO A 180 -5.07 12.71 -6.31
N ASP A 181 -4.83 13.06 -5.04
CA ASP A 181 -5.07 12.22 -3.85
C ASP A 181 -6.47 11.67 -3.59
N ASN A 182 -7.47 12.24 -4.26
CA ASN A 182 -8.88 11.89 -4.05
C ASN A 182 -9.44 10.96 -5.12
N PHE A 183 -8.65 10.60 -6.12
CA PHE A 183 -9.08 9.76 -7.22
C PHE A 183 -8.63 8.32 -7.00
N GLY A 184 -9.54 7.38 -7.23
CA GLY A 184 -9.15 5.98 -7.29
C GLY A 184 -8.36 5.71 -8.56
N TYR A 185 -7.31 4.89 -8.48
CA TYR A 185 -6.52 4.51 -9.63
C TYR A 185 -5.99 3.08 -9.55
N PHE A 186 -5.59 2.57 -10.71
CA PHE A 186 -4.69 1.44 -10.84
C PHE A 186 -3.37 1.93 -11.43
N SER A 187 -2.24 1.54 -10.82
CA SER A 187 -0.91 1.76 -11.39
C SER A 187 -0.09 0.49 -11.45
N VAL A 188 0.78 0.44 -12.46
CA VAL A 188 1.77 -0.62 -12.68
C VAL A 188 3.13 0.01 -12.97
N GLU A 189 4.18 -0.50 -12.34
CA GLU A 189 5.59 -0.14 -12.59
C GLU A 189 6.40 -1.38 -12.94
N PHE A 190 7.36 -1.22 -13.86
CA PHE A 190 8.20 -2.28 -14.40
C PHE A 190 9.67 -2.06 -14.01
N GLY A 191 10.16 -2.96 -13.15
CA GLY A 191 11.56 -3.08 -12.76
C GLY A 191 12.16 -1.83 -12.11
N HIS A 192 13.49 -1.78 -12.09
CA HIS A 192 14.25 -0.71 -11.43
C HIS A 192 14.14 0.65 -12.13
N ARG A 193 13.85 0.66 -13.44
CA ARG A 193 13.70 1.88 -14.24
C ARG A 193 12.40 2.60 -13.96
N GLY A 194 11.45 1.96 -13.28
CA GLY A 194 10.18 2.55 -12.85
C GLY A 194 9.33 3.08 -14.02
N GLU A 195 9.54 2.56 -15.22
CA GLU A 195 8.61 2.78 -16.33
C GLU A 195 7.27 2.15 -15.96
N GLY A 196 6.16 2.75 -16.39
CA GLY A 196 4.87 2.24 -15.98
C GLY A 196 3.71 3.07 -16.45
N PHE A 197 2.53 2.62 -16.06
CA PHE A 197 1.27 3.23 -16.43
C PHE A 197 0.39 3.44 -15.20
N VAL A 198 -0.43 4.48 -15.25
CA VAL A 198 -1.51 4.70 -14.31
C VAL A 198 -2.79 5.04 -15.05
N LYS A 199 -3.91 4.53 -14.56
CA LYS A 199 -5.25 4.86 -15.05
C LYS A 199 -6.15 5.16 -13.85
N VAL A 200 -6.81 6.31 -13.91
CA VAL A 200 -7.88 6.67 -12.97
C VAL A 200 -9.08 5.79 -13.27
N ILE A 201 -9.67 5.20 -12.23
CA ILE A 201 -10.83 4.31 -12.34
C ILE A 201 -12.02 5.04 -11.72
N GLU A 202 -13.06 5.24 -12.53
CA GLU A 202 -14.30 5.91 -12.13
C GLU A 202 -15.30 4.89 -11.56
N ASP A 203 -15.50 3.77 -12.27
CA ASP A 203 -16.39 2.70 -11.84
C ASP A 203 -15.63 1.54 -11.18
N TRP A 204 -15.59 1.55 -9.85
CA TRP A 204 -14.99 0.48 -9.05
C TRP A 204 -15.88 -0.76 -8.91
N SER A 205 -17.15 -0.72 -9.32
CA SER A 205 -18.04 -1.87 -9.23
C SER A 205 -17.75 -2.93 -10.29
N SER A 206 -17.24 -2.50 -11.44
CA SER A 206 -16.84 -3.36 -12.57
C SER A 206 -15.35 -3.68 -12.61
N PHE A 207 -14.51 -2.92 -11.89
CA PHE A 207 -13.06 -3.11 -11.88
C PHE A 207 -12.64 -4.37 -11.09
N PRO A 208 -11.98 -5.36 -11.71
CA PRO A 208 -11.48 -6.51 -10.98
C PRO A 208 -10.24 -6.14 -10.16
N LEU A 209 -10.29 -6.28 -8.84
CA LEU A 209 -9.14 -5.99 -7.95
C LEU A 209 -7.92 -6.89 -8.20
N TYR A 210 -8.08 -7.97 -8.96
CA TYR A 210 -7.01 -8.85 -9.44
C TYR A 210 -6.53 -8.52 -10.86
N PHE A 211 -6.96 -7.40 -11.46
CA PHE A 211 -6.64 -7.01 -12.84
C PHE A 211 -5.16 -7.17 -13.19
N GLY A 212 -4.26 -6.60 -12.39
CA GLY A 212 -2.82 -6.69 -12.67
C GLY A 212 -2.29 -8.12 -12.60
N ARG A 213 -2.80 -8.95 -11.68
CA ARG A 213 -2.47 -10.38 -11.61
C ARG A 213 -3.02 -11.17 -12.78
N GLU A 214 -4.19 -10.79 -13.30
CA GLU A 214 -4.78 -11.42 -14.48
C GLU A 214 -3.95 -11.15 -15.75
N VAL A 215 -3.48 -9.92 -15.93
CA VAL A 215 -2.59 -9.57 -17.06
C VAL A 215 -1.27 -10.35 -16.97
N ILE A 216 -0.61 -10.36 -15.81
CA ILE A 216 0.66 -11.08 -15.63
C ILE A 216 0.44 -12.59 -15.72
N GLY A 217 -0.61 -13.12 -15.11
CA GLY A 217 -0.93 -14.54 -15.11
C GLY A 217 -1.29 -15.06 -16.49
N GLY A 218 -2.01 -14.27 -17.28
CA GLY A 218 -2.30 -14.59 -18.69
C GLY A 218 -1.05 -14.55 -19.56
N PHE A 219 -0.13 -13.61 -19.32
CA PHE A 219 1.15 -13.57 -20.02
C PHE A 219 2.05 -14.77 -19.70
N LEU A 220 2.13 -15.15 -18.42
CA LEU A 220 2.96 -16.27 -17.93
C LEU A 220 2.30 -17.66 -18.11
N ASP A 221 1.17 -17.74 -18.80
CA ASP A 221 0.36 -18.95 -19.00
C ASP A 221 0.08 -19.73 -17.69
N LYS A 222 -0.25 -18.99 -16.64
CA LYS A 222 -0.58 -19.54 -15.32
C LYS A 222 -2.07 -19.92 -15.25
N SER A 223 -2.47 -20.73 -14.25
CA SER A 223 -3.89 -21.05 -14.06
C SER A 223 -4.64 -19.91 -13.38
N SER A 224 -5.84 -19.59 -13.88
CA SER A 224 -6.69 -18.53 -13.33
C SER A 224 -7.04 -18.66 -11.85
N GLU A 225 -6.95 -19.88 -11.30
CA GLU A 225 -7.10 -20.14 -9.87
C GLU A 225 -6.09 -19.37 -9.01
N LEU A 226 -4.90 -19.06 -9.54
CA LEU A 226 -3.83 -18.36 -8.83
C LEU A 226 -4.08 -16.86 -8.65
N TRP A 227 -4.99 -16.25 -9.40
CA TRP A 227 -5.28 -14.81 -9.28
C TRP A 227 -6.74 -14.47 -9.03
N ARG A 228 -7.70 -15.28 -9.52
CA ARG A 228 -9.13 -15.07 -9.27
C ARG A 228 -9.53 -15.47 -7.84
N ASN A 229 -9.02 -16.60 -7.36
CA ASN A 229 -9.32 -17.10 -6.02
C ASN A 229 -8.12 -17.88 -5.45
N PRO A 230 -6.99 -17.19 -5.17
CA PRO A 230 -5.80 -17.85 -4.69
C PRO A 230 -6.10 -18.55 -3.36
N LYS A 231 -5.83 -19.86 -3.30
CA LYS A 231 -6.07 -20.65 -2.10
C LYS A 231 -4.99 -20.33 -1.06
N ARG A 232 -5.37 -20.36 0.22
CA ARG A 232 -4.42 -20.26 1.34
C ARG A 232 -3.45 -21.43 1.29
N GLU A 233 -2.16 -21.16 1.42
CA GLU A 233 -1.16 -22.22 1.39
C GLU A 233 -1.16 -23.00 2.72
N PRO A 234 -0.88 -24.32 2.70
CA PRO A 234 -0.64 -25.07 3.93
C PRO A 234 0.53 -24.46 4.71
N LEU A 235 0.42 -24.45 6.05
CA LEU A 235 1.41 -23.83 6.94
C LEU A 235 2.85 -24.27 6.65
N GLU A 236 3.05 -25.55 6.34
CA GLU A 236 4.37 -26.12 6.06
C GLU A 236 4.98 -25.58 4.75
N SER A 237 4.18 -25.46 3.69
CA SER A 237 4.65 -24.85 2.44
C SER A 237 4.90 -23.35 2.62
N LEU A 238 4.04 -22.68 3.38
CA LEU A 238 4.18 -21.27 3.70
C LEU A 238 5.48 -21.00 4.48
N ARG A 239 5.80 -21.83 5.49
CA ARG A 239 7.07 -21.74 6.24
C ARG A 239 8.29 -21.87 5.34
N ARG A 240 8.32 -22.86 4.45
CA ARG A 240 9.43 -23.01 3.49
C ARG A 240 9.59 -21.80 2.59
N LYS A 241 8.47 -21.25 2.09
CA LYS A 241 8.45 -20.04 1.27
C LYS A 241 8.99 -18.83 2.01
N ILE A 242 8.65 -18.67 3.28
CA ILE A 242 9.14 -17.58 4.15
C ILE A 242 10.65 -17.73 4.35
N VAL A 243 11.11 -18.86 4.89
CA VAL A 243 12.53 -19.11 5.16
C VAL A 243 13.37 -18.91 3.91
N HIS A 244 12.91 -19.45 2.78
CA HIS A 244 13.60 -19.26 1.51
C HIS A 244 13.68 -17.78 1.11
N PHE A 245 12.61 -17.02 1.26
CA PHE A 245 12.64 -15.60 0.93
C PHE A 245 13.52 -14.80 1.90
N GLU A 246 13.50 -15.11 3.19
CA GLU A 246 14.36 -14.48 4.21
C GLU A 246 15.84 -14.69 3.87
N GLU A 247 16.26 -15.92 3.53
CA GLU A 247 17.62 -16.24 3.10
C GLU A 247 18.04 -15.42 1.86
N LEU A 248 17.13 -15.22 0.90
CA LEU A 248 17.39 -14.39 -0.28
C LEU A 248 17.43 -12.90 0.04
N TRP A 249 16.70 -12.45 1.07
CA TRP A 249 16.56 -11.05 1.47
C TRP A 249 17.67 -10.56 2.41
N GLU A 250 18.25 -11.43 3.24
CA GLU A 250 19.28 -11.12 4.23
C GLU A 250 20.40 -10.19 3.70
N PRO A 251 20.97 -10.39 2.49
CA PRO A 251 22.03 -9.52 1.97
C PRO A 251 21.57 -8.07 1.69
N PHE A 252 20.26 -7.84 1.58
CA PHE A 252 19.66 -6.56 1.22
C PHE A 252 19.04 -5.83 2.41
N GLU A 253 18.95 -6.46 3.57
CA GLU A 253 18.35 -5.88 4.77
C GLU A 253 19.17 -4.67 5.28
N SER A 254 20.49 -4.75 5.19
CA SER A 254 21.40 -3.65 5.56
C SER A 254 21.05 -2.33 4.82
N GLY A 255 20.98 -1.23 5.58
CA GLY A 255 20.68 0.11 5.06
C GLY A 255 19.20 0.44 4.83
N LEU A 256 18.25 -0.32 5.41
CA LEU A 256 16.84 0.10 5.53
C LEU A 256 16.58 0.94 6.79
N THR A 257 17.42 0.80 7.80
CA THR A 257 17.43 1.63 8.99
C THR A 257 18.29 2.86 8.72
N LEU A 258 17.67 4.01 8.43
CA LEU A 258 18.31 5.28 8.80
C LEU A 258 18.43 5.25 10.32
N ASP A 259 19.64 5.49 10.83
CA ASP A 259 19.92 5.53 12.26
C ASP A 259 18.83 6.34 12.95
N LEU A 260 18.04 5.67 13.80
CA LEU A 260 17.21 6.37 14.75
C LEU A 260 18.17 7.28 15.52
N PRO A 261 17.99 8.61 15.54
CA PRO A 261 18.62 9.37 16.60
C PRO A 261 18.18 8.70 17.91
N PRO A 262 19.09 8.43 18.85
CA PRO A 262 18.71 7.80 20.10
C PRO A 262 17.54 8.59 20.66
N THR A 263 16.41 7.91 20.88
CA THR A 263 15.30 8.46 21.64
C THR A 263 15.91 9.01 22.91
N GLU A 264 15.94 10.34 23.04
CA GLU A 264 16.23 10.98 24.30
C GLU A 264 15.30 10.33 25.30
N THR A 265 15.89 9.65 26.29
CA THR A 265 15.19 9.17 27.46
C THR A 265 14.33 10.33 27.97
N PRO A 266 13.05 10.13 28.30
CA PRO A 266 12.29 11.17 28.97
C PRO A 266 13.08 11.52 30.24
N ASP A 267 13.55 12.76 30.30
CA ASP A 267 13.99 13.37 31.53
C ASP A 267 12.89 13.14 32.56
N GLU A 268 13.22 12.55 33.70
CA GLU A 268 12.32 12.36 34.83
C GLU A 268 12.02 13.75 35.42
N GLY A 269 11.21 14.53 34.70
CA GLY A 269 10.57 15.73 35.20
C GLY A 269 9.43 15.33 36.12
N GLU A 270 9.62 15.53 37.42
CA GLU A 270 8.57 15.44 38.43
C GLU A 270 7.31 16.20 37.98
N PRO A 271 6.10 15.63 38.14
CA PRO A 271 4.89 16.38 37.83
C PRO A 271 4.61 17.39 38.95
N GLU A 272 4.93 18.68 38.70
CA GLU A 272 4.37 19.79 39.48
C GLU A 272 2.85 19.80 39.32
N GLY A 273 2.16 19.17 40.26
CA GLY A 273 0.72 19.35 40.46
C GLY A 273 0.40 20.75 40.98
N PRO A 274 -0.79 21.29 40.68
CA PRO A 274 -1.16 22.64 41.10
C PRO A 274 -1.32 22.71 42.63
N VAL A 275 -0.51 23.54 43.29
CA VAL A 275 -0.59 23.80 44.73
C VAL A 275 -1.88 24.55 45.04
N LEU A 276 -2.74 23.95 45.87
CA LEU A 276 -3.96 24.59 46.40
C LEU A 276 -3.61 25.70 47.40
N PRO A 277 -4.37 26.82 47.44
CA PRO A 277 -4.11 27.90 48.37
C PRO A 277 -4.49 27.50 49.81
N PRO A 278 -3.75 27.97 50.84
CA PRO A 278 -4.06 27.66 52.23
C PRO A 278 -5.30 28.44 52.68
N SER A 279 -6.42 27.74 52.82
CA SER A 279 -7.58 28.20 53.57
C SER A 279 -7.41 27.86 55.06
N MET A 280 -7.45 28.93 55.85
CA MET A 280 -7.77 29.08 57.28
C MET A 280 -8.51 27.94 58.02
N CYS A 281 -8.34 27.95 59.36
CA CYS A 281 -8.98 27.19 60.46
C CYS A 281 -8.07 26.07 61.00
N LEU A 282 -7.68 26.01 62.28
CA LEU A 282 -8.12 26.63 63.54
C LEU A 282 -6.93 26.75 64.49
#